data_AF-A0A526V8D6-F1
#
_entry.id   AF-A0A526V8D6-F1
#
_cell.length_a   1.000
_cell.length_b   1.000
_cell.length_c   1.000
_cell.angle_alpha   90.00
_cell.angle_beta   90.00
_cell.angle_gamma   90.00
#
_symmetry.space_group_name_H-M   'P 1'
#
loop_
_entity.id
_entity.type
_entity.pdbx_description
1 polymer ?
#
loop_
_entity_poly.entity_id
_entity_poly.type
_entity_poly.pdbx_seq_one_letter_code
_entity_poly.pdbx_strand_id
1 'polypeptide(L)'
;TLLNALSSYIPSKERLITIEDAAELQLQQPHVGRLETRPPNVEGKGEVRQRELLKNALRMRPDRIIVGEVRGEEAFDMLQAMNTGHEGSMTTIHANTPRDAISRLEQMVGMAGMPMTHESIRAQIASAIDIIVQTQRLSDGGRRVTSISELTGMEGNVVQLQEIYHFVRREVTAEGKVIGDFRATGVRPRFAPEAATLGHHFAKDAFNPQVAL
;
A
#
# COMPACT_ATOMS: atom_id res chain seq x y z
N THR A 1 -2.98 12.41 -4.90
CA THR A 1 -2.30 11.65 -3.82
C THR A 1 -1.20 10.80 -4.43
N LEU A 2 -0.26 10.24 -3.65
CA LEU A 2 0.76 9.32 -4.18
C LEU A 2 0.11 8.08 -4.83
N LEU A 3 -0.95 7.54 -4.21
CA LEU A 3 -1.70 6.40 -4.77
C LEU A 3 -2.26 6.72 -6.16
N ASN A 4 -2.89 7.89 -6.36
CA ASN A 4 -3.35 8.33 -7.69
C ASN A 4 -2.21 8.48 -8.71
N ALA A 5 -1.01 8.86 -8.27
CA ALA A 5 0.14 8.97 -9.17
C ALA A 5 0.65 7.57 -9.58
N LEU A 6 0.77 6.66 -8.61
CA LEU A 6 1.21 5.28 -8.87
C LEU A 6 0.19 4.50 -9.70
N SER A 7 -1.10 4.75 -9.52
CA SER A 7 -2.15 4.07 -10.29
C SER A 7 -2.11 4.39 -11.78
N SER A 8 -1.44 5.47 -12.21
CA SER A 8 -1.23 5.75 -13.64
C SER A 8 -0.37 4.69 -14.36
N TYR A 9 0.39 3.89 -13.61
CA TYR A 9 1.17 2.78 -14.14
C TYR A 9 0.36 1.48 -14.31
N ILE A 10 -0.90 1.46 -13.87
CA ILE A 10 -1.77 0.30 -14.08
C ILE A 10 -2.18 0.23 -15.56
N PRO A 11 -2.01 -0.92 -16.25
CA PRO A 11 -2.39 -1.09 -17.64
C PRO A 11 -3.85 -0.70 -17.93
N SER A 12 -4.08 0.01 -19.04
CA SER A 12 -5.41 0.51 -19.41
C SER A 12 -6.45 -0.57 -19.70
N LYS A 13 -6.01 -1.81 -19.97
CA LYS A 13 -6.88 -2.98 -20.21
C LYS A 13 -7.48 -3.55 -18.93
N GLU A 14 -6.95 -3.21 -17.77
CA GLU A 14 -7.39 -3.76 -16.49
C GLU A 14 -8.65 -3.04 -15.99
N ARG A 15 -9.57 -3.83 -15.43
CA ARG A 15 -10.79 -3.38 -14.76
C ARG A 15 -10.50 -3.15 -13.29
N LEU A 16 -10.68 -1.92 -12.85
CA LEU A 16 -10.39 -1.50 -11.48
C LEU A 16 -11.68 -1.27 -10.71
N ILE A 17 -11.66 -1.57 -9.42
CA ILE A 17 -12.70 -1.13 -8.48
C ILE A 17 -12.06 -0.29 -7.38
N THR A 18 -12.59 0.90 -7.12
CA THR A 18 -12.22 1.69 -5.94
C THR A 18 -13.26 1.53 -4.85
N ILE A 19 -12.79 1.49 -3.60
CA ILE A 19 -13.63 1.47 -2.39
C ILE A 19 -13.14 2.59 -1.47
N GLU A 20 -13.99 3.58 -1.22
CA GLU A 20 -13.62 4.79 -0.48
C GLU A 20 -14.75 5.22 0.46
N ASP A 21 -14.43 5.99 1.51
CA ASP A 21 -15.48 6.61 2.33
C ASP A 21 -16.11 7.83 1.63
N ALA A 22 -15.28 8.59 0.93
CA ALA A 22 -15.66 9.63 0.00
C ALA A 22 -14.75 9.52 -1.21
N ALA A 23 -15.30 9.63 -2.42
CA ALA A 23 -14.52 9.49 -3.65
C ALA A 23 -13.43 10.58 -3.78
N GLU A 24 -12.17 10.20 -3.58
CA GLU A 24 -10.98 11.04 -3.77
C GLU A 24 -10.09 10.54 -4.92
N LEU A 25 -10.10 9.24 -5.20
CA LEU A 25 -9.28 8.64 -6.24
C LEU A 25 -9.77 9.05 -7.64
N GLN A 26 -8.82 9.40 -8.50
CA GLN A 26 -9.08 9.85 -9.88
C GLN A 26 -8.23 9.03 -10.84
N LEU A 27 -8.58 7.75 -10.93
CA LEU A 27 -7.94 6.77 -11.79
C LEU A 27 -8.19 7.11 -13.27
N GLN A 28 -7.16 6.98 -14.09
CA GLN A 28 -7.19 7.34 -15.52
C GLN A 28 -7.59 6.16 -16.42
N GLN A 29 -7.71 4.96 -15.86
CA GLN A 29 -8.09 3.77 -16.59
C GLN A 29 -9.54 3.87 -17.13
N PRO A 30 -9.83 3.36 -18.34
CA PRO A 30 -11.19 3.41 -18.91
C PRO A 30 -12.25 2.64 -18.10
N HIS A 31 -11.86 1.55 -17.44
CA HIS A 31 -12.78 0.62 -16.78
C HIS A 31 -12.68 0.69 -15.26
N VAL A 32 -13.21 1.76 -14.65
CA VAL A 32 -13.17 1.98 -13.20
C VAL A 32 -14.58 1.94 -12.60
N GLY A 33 -14.86 0.95 -11.77
CA GLY A 33 -16.04 0.92 -10.90
C GLY A 33 -15.76 1.63 -9.58
N ARG A 34 -16.58 2.61 -9.21
CA ARG A 34 -16.40 3.36 -7.96
C ARG A 34 -17.45 2.93 -6.94
N LEU A 35 -17.00 2.50 -5.78
CA LEU A 35 -17.84 2.14 -4.65
C LEU A 35 -17.53 3.07 -3.48
N GLU A 36 -18.57 3.60 -2.87
CA GLU A 36 -18.48 4.50 -1.72
C GLU A 36 -19.25 3.93 -0.54
N THR A 37 -18.69 4.10 0.66
CA THR A 37 -19.43 3.76 1.88
C THR A 37 -20.61 4.70 2.04
N ARG A 38 -21.58 4.25 2.83
CA ARG A 38 -22.75 5.05 3.17
C ARG A 38 -22.96 5.00 4.67
N PRO A 39 -22.95 6.15 5.37
CA PRO A 39 -23.31 6.15 6.78
C PRO A 39 -24.78 5.75 6.96
N PRO A 40 -25.18 5.30 8.15
CA PRO A 40 -26.58 5.05 8.43
C PRO A 40 -27.41 6.34 8.27
N ASN A 41 -28.68 6.18 7.87
CA ASN A 41 -29.64 7.27 7.87
C ASN A 41 -30.01 7.70 9.30
N VAL A 42 -30.87 8.71 9.44
CA VAL A 42 -31.33 9.22 10.75
C VAL A 42 -32.01 8.17 11.63
N GLU A 43 -32.50 7.06 11.05
CA GLU A 43 -33.10 5.93 11.77
C GLU A 43 -32.08 4.83 12.12
N GLY A 44 -30.78 5.03 11.85
CA GLY A 44 -29.74 4.04 12.08
C GLY A 44 -29.69 2.92 11.02
N LYS A 45 -30.35 3.09 9.87
CA LYS A 45 -30.49 2.04 8.84
C LYS A 45 -29.72 2.37 7.56
N GLY A 46 -29.43 1.33 6.79
CA GLY A 46 -28.88 1.48 5.45
C GLY A 46 -27.39 1.86 5.42
N GLU A 47 -26.67 1.65 6.53
CA GLU A 47 -25.22 1.71 6.52
C GLU A 47 -24.66 0.73 5.48
N VAL A 48 -23.64 1.16 4.75
CA VAL A 48 -22.85 0.30 3.85
C VAL A 48 -21.39 0.54 4.18
N ARG A 49 -20.74 -0.46 4.78
CA ARG A 49 -19.35 -0.41 5.23
C ARG A 49 -18.39 -0.86 4.14
N GLN A 50 -17.12 -0.46 4.27
CA GLN A 50 -16.06 -0.86 3.32
C GLN A 50 -15.99 -2.38 3.15
N ARG A 51 -16.11 -3.14 4.25
CA ARG A 51 -16.10 -4.61 4.22
C ARG A 51 -17.16 -5.21 3.31
N GLU A 52 -18.37 -4.65 3.32
CA GLU A 52 -19.48 -5.10 2.48
C GLU A 52 -19.23 -4.79 1.01
N LEU A 53 -18.71 -3.60 0.72
CA LEU A 53 -18.29 -3.20 -0.62
C LEU A 53 -17.19 -4.10 -1.16
N LEU A 54 -16.23 -4.48 -0.31
CA LEU A 54 -15.09 -5.31 -0.70
C LEU A 54 -15.52 -6.73 -1.05
N LYS A 55 -16.41 -7.32 -0.25
CA LYS A 55 -17.05 -8.61 -0.58
C LYS A 55 -17.87 -8.54 -1.87
N ASN A 56 -18.54 -7.42 -2.11
CA ASN A 56 -19.31 -7.21 -3.35
C ASN A 56 -18.39 -7.04 -4.57
N ALA A 57 -17.28 -6.32 -4.41
CA ALA A 57 -16.29 -6.09 -5.47
C ALA A 57 -15.73 -7.39 -6.04
N LEU A 58 -15.50 -8.41 -5.20
CA LEU A 58 -15.05 -9.74 -5.64
C LEU A 58 -16.00 -10.41 -6.65
N ARG A 59 -17.28 -10.05 -6.67
CA ARG A 59 -18.27 -10.57 -7.64
C ARG A 59 -18.31 -9.79 -8.95
N MET A 60 -17.65 -8.64 -9.00
CA MET A 60 -17.65 -7.73 -10.14
C MET A 60 -16.51 -8.00 -11.12
N ARG A 61 -15.78 -9.11 -10.93
CA ARG A 61 -14.59 -9.56 -11.69
C ARG A 61 -13.60 -8.42 -11.96
N PRO A 62 -13.12 -7.70 -10.93
CA PRO A 62 -12.05 -6.74 -11.11
C PRO A 62 -10.73 -7.48 -11.37
N ASP A 63 -9.81 -6.83 -12.08
CA ASP A 63 -8.40 -7.22 -12.08
C ASP A 63 -7.73 -6.70 -10.79
N ARG A 64 -8.13 -5.51 -10.30
CA ARG A 64 -7.61 -4.93 -9.05
C ARG A 64 -8.70 -4.26 -8.21
N ILE A 65 -8.56 -4.36 -6.89
CA ILE A 65 -9.39 -3.66 -5.92
C ILE A 65 -8.51 -2.66 -5.17
N ILE A 66 -8.80 -1.37 -5.33
CA ILE A 66 -8.06 -0.29 -4.69
C ILE A 66 -8.91 0.23 -3.53
N VAL A 67 -8.44 0.04 -2.32
CA VAL A 67 -9.09 0.59 -1.12
C VAL A 67 -8.45 1.93 -0.83
N GLY A 68 -9.23 3.00 -0.72
CA GLY A 68 -8.69 4.34 -0.48
C GLY A 68 -7.83 4.38 0.77
N GLU A 69 -8.37 3.85 1.87
CA GLU A 69 -7.67 3.69 3.13
C GLU A 69 -8.30 2.54 3.94
N VAL A 70 -7.48 1.65 4.50
CA VAL A 70 -7.94 0.65 5.46
C VAL A 70 -7.85 1.16 6.90
N ARG A 71 -8.91 0.94 7.66
CA ARG A 71 -9.13 1.45 9.02
C ARG A 71 -9.61 0.38 10.00
N GLY A 72 -10.05 -0.79 9.54
CA GLY A 72 -10.66 -1.80 10.39
C GLY A 72 -10.78 -3.19 9.75
N GLU A 73 -11.88 -3.86 10.06
CA GLU A 73 -12.13 -5.27 9.75
C GLU A 73 -12.08 -5.62 8.24
N GLU A 74 -12.25 -4.65 7.35
CA GLU A 74 -12.09 -4.84 5.90
C GLU A 74 -10.66 -5.22 5.49
N ALA A 75 -9.66 -4.98 6.35
CA ALA A 75 -8.28 -5.37 6.10
C ALA A 75 -8.14 -6.89 5.84
N PHE A 76 -8.94 -7.72 6.54
CA PHE A 76 -8.95 -9.16 6.29
C PHE A 76 -9.43 -9.49 4.87
N ASP A 77 -10.60 -8.97 4.48
CA ASP A 77 -11.17 -9.21 3.17
C ASP A 77 -10.25 -8.64 2.06
N MET A 78 -9.57 -7.52 2.32
CA MET A 78 -8.59 -6.92 1.41
C MET A 78 -7.39 -7.83 1.19
N LEU A 79 -6.76 -8.32 2.26
CA LEU A 79 -5.61 -9.25 2.15
C LEU A 79 -6.01 -10.54 1.43
N GLN A 80 -7.22 -11.04 1.71
CA GLN A 80 -7.77 -12.20 0.99
C GLN A 80 -7.94 -11.92 -0.50
N ALA A 81 -8.47 -10.75 -0.88
CA ALA A 81 -8.59 -10.37 -2.28
C ALA A 81 -7.23 -10.34 -2.98
N MET A 82 -6.22 -9.73 -2.35
CA MET A 82 -4.84 -9.65 -2.85
C MET A 82 -4.24 -11.05 -3.07
N ASN A 83 -4.44 -11.97 -2.12
CA ASN A 83 -3.94 -13.35 -2.21
C ASN A 83 -4.74 -14.27 -3.16
N THR A 84 -5.88 -13.82 -3.71
CA THR A 84 -6.80 -14.67 -4.52
C THR A 84 -7.06 -14.13 -5.92
N GLY A 85 -6.02 -13.60 -6.57
CA GLY A 85 -6.07 -13.25 -7.99
C GLY A 85 -6.48 -11.81 -8.28
N HIS A 86 -6.39 -10.91 -7.29
CA HIS A 86 -6.49 -9.45 -7.48
C HIS A 86 -5.14 -8.79 -7.19
N GLU A 87 -4.08 -9.37 -7.78
CA GLU A 87 -2.69 -8.95 -7.60
C GLU A 87 -2.47 -7.51 -8.05
N GLY A 88 -1.50 -6.83 -7.45
CA GLY A 88 -1.21 -5.42 -7.75
C GLY A 88 -2.26 -4.43 -7.25
N SER A 89 -3.22 -4.88 -6.45
CA SER A 89 -4.13 -4.04 -5.65
C SER A 89 -3.34 -3.12 -4.70
N MET A 90 -3.92 -1.99 -4.32
CA MET A 90 -3.25 -0.98 -3.50
C MET A 90 -4.19 -0.45 -2.42
N THR A 91 -3.59 -0.01 -1.32
CA THR A 91 -4.31 0.72 -0.27
C THR A 91 -3.43 1.78 0.38
N THR A 92 -4.04 2.66 1.18
CA THR A 92 -3.30 3.47 2.15
C THR A 92 -3.60 3.03 3.57
N ILE A 93 -2.63 3.22 4.45
CA ILE A 93 -2.77 3.01 5.88
C ILE A 93 -1.99 4.11 6.60
N HIS A 94 -2.56 4.66 7.66
CA HIS A 94 -1.84 5.60 8.51
C HIS A 94 -0.81 4.83 9.35
N ALA A 95 0.48 5.12 9.19
CA ALA A 95 1.53 4.54 10.02
C ALA A 95 2.75 5.47 10.08
N ASN A 96 3.47 5.43 11.20
CA ASN A 96 4.67 6.26 11.38
C ASN A 96 5.90 5.64 10.68
N THR A 97 5.92 4.31 10.61
CA THR A 97 6.98 3.53 9.95
C THR A 97 6.39 2.36 9.13
N PRO A 98 7.14 1.79 8.17
CA PRO A 98 6.73 0.56 7.48
C PRO A 98 6.43 -0.61 8.43
N ARG A 99 7.19 -0.73 9.54
CA ARG A 99 6.96 -1.78 10.54
C ARG A 99 5.65 -1.55 11.31
N ASP A 100 5.35 -0.29 11.66
CA ASP A 100 4.07 0.04 12.29
C ASP A 100 2.89 -0.26 11.36
N ALA A 101 3.04 -0.06 10.04
CA ALA A 101 2.00 -0.39 9.06
C ALA A 101 1.62 -1.88 9.13
N ILE A 102 2.60 -2.77 9.25
CA ILE A 102 2.38 -4.21 9.44
C ILE A 102 1.64 -4.47 10.75
N SER A 103 2.09 -3.87 11.85
CA SER A 103 1.42 -4.05 13.15
C SER A 103 -0.02 -3.52 13.16
N ARG A 104 -0.30 -2.43 12.45
CA ARG A 104 -1.68 -1.91 12.31
C ARG A 104 -2.54 -2.83 11.44
N LEU A 105 -2.02 -3.36 10.33
CA LEU A 105 -2.72 -4.38 9.55
C LEU A 105 -3.04 -5.61 10.40
N GLU A 106 -2.09 -6.08 11.23
CA GLU A 106 -2.31 -7.20 12.13
C GLU A 106 -3.47 -6.94 13.12
N GLN A 107 -3.51 -5.74 13.70
CA GLN A 107 -4.60 -5.32 14.59
C GLN A 107 -5.96 -5.24 13.85
N MET A 108 -5.99 -4.64 12.66
CA MET A 108 -7.19 -4.48 11.84
C MET A 108 -7.77 -5.83 11.42
N VAL A 109 -6.92 -6.79 11.05
CA VAL A 109 -7.34 -8.16 10.76
C VAL A 109 -7.91 -8.83 12.02
N GLY A 110 -7.30 -8.60 13.18
CA GLY A 110 -7.82 -9.07 14.47
C GLY A 110 -9.24 -8.57 14.79
N MET A 111 -9.60 -7.38 14.32
CA MET A 111 -10.96 -6.82 14.48
C MET A 111 -12.02 -7.55 13.65
N ALA A 112 -11.63 -8.31 12.62
CA ALA A 112 -12.57 -9.02 11.76
C ALA A 112 -13.29 -10.20 12.47
N GLY A 113 -12.84 -10.56 13.67
CA GLY A 113 -13.48 -11.54 14.56
C GLY A 113 -13.30 -13.00 14.12
N MET A 114 -12.41 -13.28 13.16
CA MET A 114 -12.09 -14.64 12.76
C MET A 114 -11.06 -15.28 13.71
N PRO A 115 -11.20 -16.58 14.05
CA PRO A 115 -10.26 -17.28 14.92
C PRO A 115 -8.96 -17.58 14.15
N MET A 116 -8.06 -16.59 14.07
CA MET A 116 -6.75 -16.72 13.47
C MET A 116 -5.64 -16.53 14.51
N THR A 117 -4.56 -17.30 14.38
CA THR A 117 -3.35 -17.05 15.16
C THR A 117 -2.62 -15.82 14.60
N HIS A 118 -1.82 -15.16 15.44
CA HIS A 118 -0.96 -14.05 15.00
C HIS A 118 -0.01 -14.47 13.86
N GLU A 119 0.49 -15.70 13.92
CA GLU A 119 1.32 -16.28 12.86
C GLU A 119 0.58 -16.34 11.53
N SER A 120 -0.66 -16.84 11.51
CA SER A 120 -1.47 -16.90 10.29
C SER A 120 -1.79 -15.51 9.74
N ILE A 121 -2.04 -14.51 10.59
CA ILE A 121 -2.28 -13.12 10.15
C ILE A 121 -1.03 -12.55 9.49
N ARG A 122 0.14 -12.75 10.12
CA ARG A 122 1.43 -12.30 9.57
C ARG A 122 1.77 -12.99 8.27
N ALA A 123 1.44 -14.28 8.14
CA ALA A 123 1.61 -15.03 6.89
C ALA A 123 0.74 -14.45 5.77
N GLN A 124 -0.52 -14.11 6.07
CA GLN A 124 -1.42 -13.44 5.11
C GLN A 124 -0.86 -12.08 4.66
N ILE A 125 -0.36 -11.27 5.60
CA ILE A 125 0.24 -9.96 5.28
C ILE A 125 1.50 -10.14 4.42
N ALA A 126 2.42 -11.03 4.83
CA ALA A 126 3.68 -11.26 4.14
C ALA A 126 3.51 -11.87 2.74
N SER A 127 2.38 -12.55 2.50
CA SER A 127 2.02 -13.08 1.17
C SER A 127 1.33 -12.04 0.28
N ALA A 128 0.55 -11.12 0.85
CA ALA A 128 -0.28 -10.20 0.09
C ALA A 128 0.41 -8.87 -0.26
N ILE A 129 1.35 -8.43 0.58
CA ILE A 129 1.95 -7.10 0.46
C ILE A 129 3.40 -7.25 0.02
N ASP A 130 3.73 -6.73 -1.16
CA ASP A 130 5.10 -6.76 -1.67
C ASP A 130 5.91 -5.55 -1.22
N ILE A 131 5.31 -4.35 -1.30
CA ILE A 131 6.00 -3.07 -1.13
C ILE A 131 5.22 -2.14 -0.21
N ILE A 132 5.94 -1.49 0.70
CA ILE A 132 5.45 -0.36 1.48
C ILE A 132 6.20 0.90 1.06
N VAL A 133 5.47 1.90 0.57
CA VAL A 133 6.00 3.24 0.28
C VAL A 133 5.58 4.20 1.39
N GLN A 134 6.50 4.53 2.28
CA GLN A 134 6.24 5.46 3.38
C GLN A 134 6.26 6.89 2.88
N THR A 135 5.20 7.64 3.19
CA THR A 135 5.17 9.09 3.02
C THR A 135 5.09 9.78 4.37
N GLN A 136 5.76 10.92 4.50
CA GLN A 136 5.69 11.76 5.70
C GLN A 136 5.56 13.24 5.31
N ARG A 137 4.85 13.98 6.15
CA ARG A 137 4.88 15.45 6.13
C ARG A 137 6.04 15.91 7.01
N LEU A 138 7.03 16.54 6.41
CA LEU A 138 8.22 17.02 7.12
C LEU A 138 7.96 18.36 7.80
N SER A 139 8.93 18.82 8.59
CA SER A 139 8.83 20.09 9.34
C SER A 139 8.67 21.33 8.45
N ASP A 140 9.06 21.25 7.19
CA ASP A 140 8.83 22.31 6.18
C ASP A 140 7.41 22.28 5.59
N GLY A 141 6.55 21.38 6.07
CA GLY A 141 5.19 21.18 5.58
C GLY A 141 5.09 20.36 4.29
N GLY A 142 6.22 20.06 3.64
CA GLY A 142 6.28 19.26 2.42
C GLY A 142 6.01 17.78 2.68
N ARG A 143 5.31 17.13 1.74
CA ARG A 143 5.12 15.67 1.75
C ARG A 143 6.22 15.01 0.93
N ARG A 144 6.91 14.03 1.50
CA ARG A 144 7.98 13.29 0.82
C ARG A 144 7.81 11.79 1.03
N VAL A 145 8.26 11.02 0.04
CA VAL A 145 8.56 9.60 0.27
C VAL A 145 9.82 9.55 1.12
N THR A 146 9.73 8.87 2.27
CA THR A 146 10.86 8.76 3.21
C THR A 146 11.48 7.38 3.23
N SER A 147 10.75 6.35 2.79
CA SER A 147 11.22 4.97 2.76
C SER A 147 10.43 4.18 1.71
N ILE A 148 11.11 3.27 1.01
CA ILE A 148 10.52 2.23 0.18
C ILE A 148 11.06 0.91 0.68
N SER A 149 10.19 0.05 1.20
CA SER A 149 10.57 -1.24 1.77
C SER A 149 9.84 -2.39 1.08
N GLU A 150 10.56 -3.47 0.82
CA GLU A 150 10.02 -4.73 0.34
C GLU A 150 9.77 -5.67 1.51
N LEU A 151 8.61 -6.33 1.51
CA LEU A 151 8.39 -7.46 2.41
C LEU A 151 9.00 -8.70 1.78
N THR A 152 9.87 -9.36 2.53
CA THR A 152 10.63 -10.49 2.01
C THR A 152 10.14 -11.86 2.50
N GLY A 153 8.92 -11.92 3.03
CA GLY A 153 8.33 -13.12 3.63
C GLY A 153 8.45 -13.12 5.16
N MET A 154 8.61 -14.31 5.76
CA MET A 154 8.69 -14.49 7.21
C MET A 154 9.91 -15.29 7.62
N GLU A 155 10.44 -14.98 8.81
CA GLU A 155 11.41 -15.81 9.53
C GLU A 155 10.82 -16.15 10.90
N GLY A 156 10.45 -17.42 11.09
CA GLY A 156 9.60 -17.82 12.21
C GLY A 156 8.32 -16.98 12.24
N ASN A 157 8.09 -16.27 13.35
CA ASN A 157 6.89 -15.44 13.54
C ASN A 157 7.09 -13.95 13.20
N VAL A 158 8.19 -13.60 12.52
CA VAL A 158 8.52 -12.20 12.20
C VAL A 158 8.41 -11.96 10.70
N VAL A 159 7.61 -10.96 10.31
CA VAL A 159 7.58 -10.48 8.92
C VAL A 159 8.88 -9.73 8.62
N GLN A 160 9.56 -10.17 7.57
CA GLN A 160 10.83 -9.62 7.12
C GLN A 160 10.60 -8.42 6.21
N LEU A 161 11.34 -7.34 6.47
CA LEU A 161 11.30 -6.10 5.70
C LEU A 161 12.72 -5.74 5.29
N GLN A 162 12.90 -5.40 4.01
CA GLN A 162 14.13 -4.86 3.48
C GLN A 162 13.87 -3.47 2.92
N GLU A 163 14.49 -2.46 3.52
CA GLU A 163 14.44 -1.10 2.98
C GLU A 163 15.32 -1.02 1.73
N ILE A 164 14.76 -0.61 0.61
CA ILE A 164 15.44 -0.46 -0.68
C ILE A 164 15.97 0.97 -0.81
N TYR A 165 15.12 1.94 -0.46
CA TYR A 165 15.45 3.35 -0.52
C TYR A 165 14.97 4.11 0.71
N HIS A 166 15.69 5.16 1.09
CA HIS A 166 15.25 6.11 2.12
C HIS A 166 15.67 7.54 1.81
N PHE A 167 14.97 8.48 2.45
CA PHE A 167 15.31 9.90 2.40
C PHE A 167 16.30 10.25 3.51
N VAL A 168 17.48 10.76 3.14
CA VAL A 168 18.49 11.26 4.08
C VAL A 168 18.36 12.78 4.18
N ARG A 169 17.91 13.27 5.33
CA ARG A 169 17.97 14.70 5.64
C ARG A 169 19.42 15.13 5.82
N ARG A 170 19.84 16.13 5.04
CA ARG A 170 21.18 16.73 5.15
C ARG A 170 21.16 18.00 5.97
N GLU A 171 20.20 18.88 5.70
CA GLU A 171 20.20 20.23 6.25
C GLU A 171 18.79 20.78 6.40
N VAL A 172 18.70 21.84 7.20
CA VAL A 172 17.54 22.71 7.28
C VAL A 172 18.01 24.12 6.97
N THR A 173 17.43 24.77 5.96
CA THR A 173 17.80 26.15 5.64
C THR A 173 17.34 27.09 6.76
N ALA A 174 17.84 28.33 6.76
CA ALA A 174 17.41 29.35 7.72
C ALA A 174 15.90 29.64 7.64
N GLU A 175 15.29 29.42 6.48
CA GLU A 175 13.86 29.55 6.21
C GLU A 175 13.06 28.29 6.60
N GLY A 176 13.70 27.28 7.22
CA GLY A 176 13.05 26.06 7.70
C GLY A 176 12.86 24.97 6.64
N LYS A 177 13.35 25.16 5.42
CA LYS A 177 13.21 24.19 4.31
C LYS A 177 14.09 22.97 4.57
N VAL A 178 13.54 21.77 4.38
CA VAL A 178 14.32 20.53 4.54
C VAL A 178 15.04 20.19 3.23
N ILE A 179 16.36 20.08 3.30
CA ILE A 179 17.22 19.62 2.21
C ILE A 179 17.70 18.22 2.52
N GLY A 180 17.63 17.34 1.53
CA GLY A 180 18.04 15.95 1.66
C GLY A 180 17.98 15.25 0.32
N ASP A 181 18.53 14.04 0.29
CA ASP A 181 18.63 13.24 -0.93
C ASP A 181 17.94 11.89 -0.70
N PHE A 182 17.35 11.34 -1.74
CA PHE A 182 16.84 9.97 -1.71
C PHE A 182 17.98 9.02 -2.10
N ARG A 183 18.19 7.97 -1.31
CA ARG A 183 19.35 7.07 -1.46
C ARG A 183 18.94 5.63 -1.38
N ALA A 184 19.63 4.79 -2.15
CA ALA A 184 19.54 3.34 -2.01
C ALA A 184 20.25 2.87 -0.74
N THR A 185 19.83 1.73 -0.22
CA THR A 185 20.49 1.06 0.92
C THR A 185 21.61 0.10 0.49
N GLY A 186 21.74 -0.18 -0.81
CA GLY A 186 22.59 -1.26 -1.32
C GLY A 186 21.86 -2.58 -1.53
N VAL A 187 20.65 -2.73 -0.99
CA VAL A 187 19.82 -3.90 -1.18
C VAL A 187 19.27 -3.93 -2.61
N ARG A 188 19.39 -5.09 -3.27
CA ARG A 188 18.72 -5.35 -4.54
C ARG A 188 17.37 -6.00 -4.26
N PRO A 189 16.25 -5.43 -4.74
CA PRO A 189 14.94 -5.99 -4.50
C PRO A 189 14.79 -7.39 -5.08
N ARG A 190 14.06 -8.28 -4.41
CA ARG A 190 13.84 -9.66 -4.88
C ARG A 190 12.93 -9.69 -6.10
N PHE A 191 12.04 -8.71 -6.25
CA PHE A 191 11.19 -8.55 -7.43
C PHE A 191 11.95 -8.05 -8.67
N ALA A 192 13.22 -7.62 -8.56
CA ALA A 192 13.94 -7.02 -9.68
C ALA A 192 14.13 -7.95 -10.90
N PRO A 193 14.41 -9.27 -10.75
CA PRO A 193 14.45 -10.19 -11.89
C PRO A 193 13.10 -10.32 -12.60
N GLU A 194 11.99 -10.36 -11.86
CA GLU A 194 10.64 -10.41 -12.42
C GLU A 194 10.27 -9.12 -13.13
N ALA A 195 10.58 -7.95 -12.54
CA ALA A 195 10.42 -6.67 -13.22
C ALA A 195 11.16 -6.66 -14.57
N ALA A 196 12.34 -7.27 -14.66
CA ALA A 196 13.10 -7.37 -15.91
C ALA A 196 12.42 -8.29 -16.95
N THR A 197 11.72 -9.36 -16.55
CA THR A 197 10.95 -10.20 -17.50
C THR A 197 9.75 -9.45 -18.07
N LEU A 198 9.23 -8.47 -17.31
CA LEU A 198 8.18 -7.55 -17.73
C LEU A 198 8.71 -6.34 -18.53
N GLY A 199 10.02 -6.26 -18.79
CA GLY A 199 10.67 -5.19 -19.54
C GLY A 199 11.03 -3.96 -18.71
N HIS A 200 10.89 -4.02 -17.39
CA HIS A 200 11.31 -2.97 -16.46
C HIS A 200 12.73 -3.24 -15.95
N HIS A 201 13.70 -2.55 -16.53
CA HIS A 201 15.10 -2.68 -16.14
C HIS A 201 15.53 -1.54 -15.24
N PHE A 202 16.14 -1.87 -14.11
CA PHE A 202 16.81 -0.90 -13.25
C PHE A 202 18.15 -0.49 -13.86
N ALA A 203 18.51 0.80 -13.71
CA ALA A 203 19.84 1.27 -14.05
C ALA A 203 20.92 0.51 -13.26
N LYS A 204 22.13 0.41 -13.81
CA LYS A 204 23.23 -0.37 -13.22
C LYS A 204 23.55 0.06 -11.77
N ASP A 205 23.41 1.35 -11.51
CA ASP A 205 23.67 2.04 -10.25
C ASP A 205 22.41 2.38 -9.45
N ALA A 206 21.23 1.90 -9.86
CA ALA A 206 19.94 2.22 -9.21
C ALA A 206 19.91 1.89 -7.71
N PHE A 207 20.69 0.90 -7.27
CA PHE A 207 20.78 0.48 -5.87
C PHE A 207 22.13 0.81 -5.22
N ASN A 208 22.91 1.73 -5.80
CA ASN A 208 24.20 2.14 -5.23
C ASN A 208 23.99 3.14 -4.07
N PRO A 209 24.39 2.83 -2.82
CA PRO A 209 24.18 3.73 -1.68
C PRO A 209 25.03 5.01 -1.73
N GLN A 210 26.04 5.06 -2.61
CA GLN A 210 26.91 6.21 -2.77
C GLN A 210 26.33 7.28 -3.72
N VAL A 211 25.28 6.94 -4.48
CA VAL A 211 24.67 7.83 -5.47
C VAL A 211 23.34 8.36 -4.92
N ALA A 212 23.17 9.68 -4.97
CA ALA A 212 21.88 10.31 -4.72
C ALA A 212 20.99 10.20 -5.97
N LEU A 213 19.71 9.89 -5.75
CA LEU A 213 18.68 9.88 -6.79
C LEU A 213 18.11 11.28 -7.05
#